data_AF-A0A353EVF2-F1
#
_entry.id   AF-A0A353EVF2-F1
#
_cell.length_a   1.000
_cell.length_b   1.000
_cell.length_c   1.000
_cell.angle_alpha   90.00
_cell.angle_beta   90.00
_cell.angle_gamma   90.00
#
_symmetry.space_group_name_H-M   'P 1'
#
loop_
_entity.id
_entity.type
_entity.pdbx_description
1 polymer ?
#
loop_
_entity_poly.entity_id
_entity_poly.type
_entity_poly.pdbx_seq_one_letter_code
_entity_poly.pdbx_strand_id
1 'polypeptide(L)' 'MFYYISGKLVRLEPTFAVVDVGGVGYKLTVSGTTYDAMP' A
#
# COMPACT_ATOMS: atom_id res chain seq x y z
N MET A 1 2.32 -15.28 -5.54
CA MET A 1 3.27 -14.29 -6.09
C MET A 1 2.45 -13.19 -6.73
N PHE A 2 2.55 -11.96 -6.26
CA PHE A 2 1.76 -10.84 -6.80
C PHE A 2 2.71 -9.77 -7.33
N TYR A 3 2.51 -9.35 -8.57
CA TYR A 3 3.28 -8.28 -9.21
C TYR A 3 2.62 -6.90 -9.08
N TYR A 4 1.30 -6.90 -8.86
CA TYR A 4 0.48 -5.69 -8.79
C TYR A 4 -0.73 -5.96 -7.91
N ILE A 5 -1.12 -4.95 -7.13
CA ILE A 5 -2.30 -4.98 -6.26
C ILE A 5 -3.01 -3.65 -6.46
N SER A 6 -4.34 -3.71 -6.64
CA SER A 6 -5.20 -2.54 -6.78
C SER A 6 -6.37 -2.64 -5.83
N GLY A 7 -6.68 -1.55 -5.14
CA GLY A 7 -7.71 -1.49 -4.13
C GLY A 7 -7.69 -0.16 -3.40
N LYS A 8 -8.32 -0.12 -2.24
CA LYS A 8 -8.41 1.09 -1.42
C LYS A 8 -7.19 1.21 -0.52
N LEU A 9 -6.47 2.33 -0.56
CA LEU A 9 -5.46 2.65 0.43
C LEU A 9 -6.14 2.87 1.79
N VAL A 10 -5.88 1.99 2.76
CA VAL A 10 -6.49 2.04 4.09
C VAL A 10 -5.51 2.48 5.17
N ARG A 11 -4.20 2.30 4.94
CA ARG A 11 -3.16 2.84 5.83
C ARG A 11 -1.94 3.25 5.02
N LEU A 12 -1.36 4.38 5.38
CA LEU A 12 -0.12 4.90 4.81
C LEU A 12 0.83 5.26 5.96
N GLU A 13 2.02 4.67 5.97
CA GLU A 13 3.10 4.90 6.93
C GLU A 13 4.42 5.09 6.16
N PRO A 14 5.44 5.76 6.74
CA PRO A 14 6.70 6.03 6.02
C PRO A 14 7.43 4.80 5.48
N THR A 15 7.16 3.62 6.04
CA THR A 15 7.83 2.35 5.67
C THR A 15 6.90 1.33 5.01
N PHE A 16 5.58 1.55 5.04
CA PHE A 16 4.62 0.63 4.44
C PHE A 16 3.27 1.28 4.12
N ALA A 17 2.56 0.68 3.17
CA ALA A 17 1.17 0.97 2.87
C ALA A 17 0.32 -0.29 3.09
N VAL A 18 -0.96 -0.12 3.37
CA VAL A 18 -1.94 -1.21 3.39
C VAL A 18 -3.03 -0.91 2.38
N VAL A 19 -3.24 -1.84 1.46
CA VAL A 19 -4.30 -1.78 0.45
C VAL A 19 -5.36 -2.83 0.78
N ASP A 20 -6.60 -2.41 0.94
CA ASP A 20 -7.77 -3.29 1.06
C ASP A 20 -8.24 -3.70 -0.33
N VAL A 21 -8.21 -5.02 -0.57
CA VAL A 21 -8.73 -5.66 -1.78
C VAL A 21 -9.77 -6.70 -1.35
N GLY A 22 -11.05 -6.36 -1.49
CA GLY A 22 -12.16 -7.29 -1.22
C GLY A 22 -12.27 -7.73 0.24
N GLY A 23 -11.85 -6.89 1.20
CA GLY A 23 -11.89 -7.19 2.64
C GLY A 23 -10.60 -7.81 3.17
N VAL A 24 -9.54 -7.92 2.35
CA VAL A 24 -8.21 -8.40 2.76
C VAL A 24 -7.21 -7.25 2.68
N GLY A 25 -6.57 -6.94 3.81
CA GLY A 25 -5.52 -5.93 3.89
C GLY A 25 -4.15 -6.46 3.50
N TYR A 26 -3.61 -5.97 2.39
CA TYR A 26 -2.27 -6.31 1.92
C TYR A 26 -1.27 -5.26 2.39
N LYS A 27 -0.34 -5.67 3.28
CA LYS A 27 0.78 -4.83 3.68
C LYS A 27 1.88 -4.87 2.61
N LEU A 28 2.21 -3.69 2.10
CA LEU A 28 3.22 -3.46 1.08
C LEU A 28 4.33 -2.61 1.69
N THR A 29 5.56 -3.11 1.71
CA THR A 29 6.72 -2.27 2.03
C THR A 29 6.93 -1.28 0.89
N VAL A 30 6.98 0.01 1.20
CA VAL A 30 7.18 1.08 0.21
C VAL A 30 8.40 1.91 0.58
N SER A 31 9.05 2.52 -0.41
CA SER A 31 10.12 3.48 -0.17
C SER A 31 9.57 4.81 0.34
N GLY A 32 10.41 5.61 1.02
CA GLY A 32 10.05 6.98 1.41
C GLY A 32 9.63 7.85 0.22
N THR A 33 10.32 7.73 -0.92
CA THR A 33 9.92 8.43 -2.16
C THR A 33 8.52 8.06 -2.65
N THR A 34 8.09 6.81 -2.44
CA THR A 34 6.74 6.37 -2.79
C THR A 34 5.74 6.94 -1.80
N TYR A 35 6.07 6.95 -0.51
CA TYR A 35 5.24 7.57 0.53
C TYR A 35 5.00 9.06 0.25
N ASP A 36 6.06 9.81 -0.08
CA ASP A 36 5.98 11.25 -0.37
C ASP A 36 5.18 11.58 -1.64
N ALA A 37 5.09 10.63 -2.58
CA ALA A 37 4.34 10.77 -3.82
C ALA A 37 2.85 10.37 -3.71
N MET A 38 2.44 9.80 -2.58
CA MET A 38 1.04 9.45 -2.34
C MET A 38 0.24 10.71 -1.94
N PRO A 39 -1.04 10.81 -2.37
CA PRO A 39 -1.92 11.93 -2.02
C PRO A 39 -2.31 11.96 -0.54
#